data_AF-A0A383DJE7-F1
#
_entry.id   AF-A0A383DJE7-F1
#
_cell.length_a   1.000
_cell.length_b   1.000
_cell.length_c   1.000
_cell.angle_alpha   90.00
_cell.angle_beta   90.00
_cell.angle_gamma   90.00
#
_symmetry.space_group_name_H-M   'P 1'
#
loop_
_entity.id
_entity.type
_entity.pdbx_description
1 polymer ?
#
loop_
_entity_poly.entity_id
_entity_poly.type
_entity_poly.pdbx_seq_one_letter_code
_entity_poly.pdbx_strand_id
1 'polypeptide(L)'
;PRCHMLTQLRRECELDAVVAGAQTEFDVIQRLHRWAYHIPLDDCRHFPWDVLSWLKIERGPDCQILMNHYEQRRRDRMCLYPNVVLVAALQSVGITARHLNFHSEGMTGHEITEVWSNDYGKWIHLDATRDYYWYDRKTRVPLDTEEIHRALVDRLERVETWERPYLYYQDLDALVQDLPIAFWDGDYQHSNADGDHGALFLFRSFCHFRVVPRFDVFSRPRPLPVSQGTEIWSW
;
A
#
# COMPACT_ATOMS: atom_id res chain seq x y z
N PRO A 1 -23.10 10.75 7.56
CA PRO A 1 -23.55 10.01 6.35
C PRO A 1 -22.59 8.84 6.06
N ARG A 2 -23.04 7.59 6.23
CA ARG A 2 -22.23 6.40 5.90
C ARG A 2 -22.12 6.31 4.37
N CYS A 3 -20.90 6.24 3.83
CA CYS A 3 -20.68 6.11 2.39
C CYS A 3 -21.35 4.82 1.86
N HIS A 4 -22.18 4.94 0.82
CA HIS A 4 -22.90 3.80 0.24
C HIS A 4 -21.96 2.76 -0.35
N MET A 5 -20.95 3.19 -1.13
CA MET A 5 -19.96 2.32 -1.75
C MET A 5 -19.21 1.47 -0.70
N LEU A 6 -18.78 2.08 0.40
CA LEU A 6 -18.11 1.35 1.49
C LEU A 6 -19.02 0.35 2.18
N THR A 7 -20.30 0.70 2.37
CA THR A 7 -21.29 -0.21 2.96
C THR A 7 -21.54 -1.42 2.05
N GLN A 8 -21.62 -1.19 0.74
CA GLN A 8 -21.80 -2.24 -0.25
C GLN A 8 -20.56 -3.14 -0.35
N LEU A 9 -19.36 -2.56 -0.37
CA LEU A 9 -18.08 -3.29 -0.37
C LEU A 9 -17.98 -4.25 0.81
N ARG A 10 -18.22 -3.76 2.04
CA ARG A 10 -18.18 -4.58 3.26
C ARG A 10 -19.11 -5.78 3.18
N ARG A 11 -20.30 -5.59 2.61
CA ARG A 11 -21.32 -6.65 2.48
C ARG A 11 -20.96 -7.65 1.39
N GLU A 12 -20.62 -7.19 0.19
CA GLU A 12 -20.41 -8.06 -0.98
C GLU A 12 -19.12 -8.86 -0.90
N CYS A 13 -18.10 -8.30 -0.26
CA CYS A 13 -16.82 -8.95 -0.01
C CYS A 13 -16.75 -9.66 1.35
N GLU A 14 -17.84 -9.66 2.12
CA GLU A 14 -17.93 -10.34 3.43
C GLU A 14 -16.78 -9.96 4.37
N LEU A 15 -16.42 -8.68 4.42
CA LEU A 15 -15.23 -8.22 5.14
C LEU A 15 -15.32 -8.49 6.65
N ASP A 16 -16.52 -8.58 7.21
CA ASP A 16 -16.73 -9.01 8.59
C ASP A 16 -16.25 -10.44 8.85
N ALA A 17 -16.39 -11.34 7.87
CA ALA A 17 -15.88 -12.70 7.95
C ALA A 17 -14.35 -12.74 7.78
N VAL A 18 -13.79 -11.89 6.92
CA VAL A 18 -12.33 -11.76 6.72
C VAL A 18 -11.63 -11.39 8.04
N VAL A 19 -12.22 -10.47 8.80
CA VAL A 19 -11.64 -9.95 10.04
C VAL A 19 -12.06 -10.74 11.28
N ALA A 20 -12.93 -11.74 11.13
CA ALA A 20 -13.42 -12.54 12.24
C ALA A 20 -12.27 -13.22 13.00
N GLY A 21 -12.32 -13.14 14.33
CA GLY A 21 -11.31 -13.73 15.22
C GLY A 21 -10.02 -12.93 15.36
N ALA A 22 -9.90 -11.75 14.74
CA ALA A 22 -8.85 -10.78 15.05
C ALA A 22 -8.89 -10.41 16.55
N GLN A 23 -7.73 -10.39 17.22
CA GLN A 23 -7.61 -10.07 18.65
C GLN A 23 -7.30 -8.59 18.88
N THR A 24 -6.65 -7.95 17.90
CA THR A 24 -6.23 -6.56 17.94
C THR A 24 -6.72 -5.79 16.70
N GLU A 25 -6.68 -4.46 16.72
CA GLU A 25 -6.98 -3.66 15.53
C GLU A 25 -5.92 -3.90 14.43
N PHE A 26 -4.67 -4.12 14.82
CA PHE A 26 -3.60 -4.47 13.89
C PHE A 26 -3.82 -5.83 13.24
N ASP A 27 -4.38 -6.81 13.95
CA ASP A 27 -4.79 -8.09 13.34
C ASP A 27 -5.87 -7.88 12.26
N VAL A 28 -6.84 -6.99 12.52
CA VAL A 28 -7.87 -6.60 11.54
C VAL A 28 -7.21 -5.99 10.30
N ILE A 29 -6.27 -5.06 10.52
CA ILE A 29 -5.49 -4.39 9.46
C ILE A 29 -4.73 -5.42 8.62
N GLN A 30 -3.98 -6.33 9.24
CA GLN A 30 -3.19 -7.34 8.53
C GLN A 30 -4.07 -8.31 7.74
N ARG A 31 -5.23 -8.70 8.27
CA ARG A 31 -6.18 -9.57 7.55
C ARG A 31 -6.76 -8.89 6.31
N LEU A 32 -7.14 -7.61 6.42
CA LEU A 32 -7.63 -6.84 5.28
C LEU A 32 -6.52 -6.56 4.27
N HIS A 33 -5.29 -6.33 4.72
CA HIS A 33 -4.12 -6.18 3.87
C HIS A 33 -3.87 -7.43 3.03
N ARG A 34 -3.85 -8.61 3.66
CA ARG A 34 -3.74 -9.91 2.99
C ARG A 34 -4.90 -10.16 2.02
N TRP A 35 -6.12 -9.81 2.42
CA TRP A 35 -7.31 -9.91 1.56
C TRP A 35 -7.18 -9.03 0.31
N ALA A 36 -6.75 -7.77 0.45
CA ALA A 36 -6.60 -6.85 -0.67
C ALA A 36 -5.49 -7.28 -1.65
N TYR A 37 -4.45 -7.97 -1.16
CA TYR A 37 -3.44 -8.58 -2.02
C TYR A 37 -4.00 -9.70 -2.90
N HIS A 38 -4.93 -10.50 -2.36
CA HIS A 38 -5.47 -11.69 -3.02
C HIS A 38 -6.80 -11.50 -3.75
N ILE A 39 -7.57 -10.45 -3.45
CA ILE A 39 -8.87 -10.24 -4.09
C ILE A 39 -8.69 -10.05 -5.61
N PRO A 40 -9.39 -10.82 -6.46
CA PRO A 40 -9.25 -10.68 -7.90
C PRO A 40 -9.73 -9.32 -8.40
N LEU A 41 -8.96 -8.74 -9.31
CA LEU A 41 -9.27 -7.46 -9.96
C LEU A 41 -9.45 -7.66 -11.47
N ASP A 42 -10.46 -7.02 -12.06
CA ASP A 42 -10.75 -7.08 -13.51
C ASP A 42 -10.25 -5.82 -14.24
N ASP A 43 -11.07 -5.28 -15.17
CA ASP A 43 -10.84 -4.02 -15.88
C ASP A 43 -10.87 -2.84 -14.90
N CYS A 44 -9.69 -2.48 -14.43
CA CYS A 44 -9.52 -1.37 -13.50
C CYS A 44 -9.41 -0.06 -14.27
N ARG A 45 -10.38 0.84 -14.06
CA ARG A 45 -10.35 2.19 -14.64
C ARG A 45 -9.79 3.18 -13.64
N HIS A 46 -8.89 4.05 -14.11
CA HIS A 46 -8.27 5.09 -13.29
C HIS A 46 -9.25 6.15 -12.76
N PHE A 47 -10.37 6.37 -13.45
CA PHE A 47 -11.36 7.37 -13.05
C PHE A 47 -12.80 6.93 -13.33
N PRO A 48 -13.75 7.12 -12.38
CA PRO A 48 -13.50 7.46 -10.98
C PRO A 48 -12.86 6.29 -10.20
N TRP A 49 -12.38 6.54 -8.99
CA TRP A 49 -12.02 5.45 -8.06
C TRP A 49 -13.28 4.75 -7.55
N ASP A 50 -13.77 3.80 -8.35
CA ASP A 50 -14.89 2.92 -8.02
C ASP A 50 -14.38 1.50 -7.80
N VAL A 51 -14.03 1.22 -6.55
CA VAL A 51 -13.47 -0.08 -6.14
C VAL A 51 -14.41 -1.23 -6.50
N LEU A 52 -15.73 -1.06 -6.38
CA LEU A 52 -16.69 -2.12 -6.68
C LEU A 52 -16.63 -2.53 -8.16
N SER A 53 -16.37 -1.58 -9.06
CA SER A 53 -16.21 -1.86 -10.49
C SER A 53 -14.91 -2.60 -10.83
N TRP A 54 -13.91 -2.55 -9.95
CA TRP A 54 -12.61 -3.20 -10.16
C TRP A 54 -12.60 -4.64 -9.66
N LEU A 55 -13.45 -5.00 -8.69
CA LEU A 55 -13.45 -6.33 -8.07
C LEU A 55 -14.10 -7.37 -8.99
N LYS A 56 -13.40 -8.49 -9.18
CA LYS A 56 -13.93 -9.66 -9.87
C LYS A 56 -14.38 -10.72 -8.86
N ILE A 57 -15.60 -10.58 -8.35
CA ILE A 57 -16.14 -11.50 -7.35
C ILE A 57 -16.73 -12.73 -8.04
N GLU A 58 -15.99 -13.83 -8.03
CA GLU A 58 -16.48 -15.17 -8.39
C GLU A 58 -16.56 -16.04 -7.13
N ARG A 59 -17.49 -17.00 -7.09
CA ARG A 59 -17.67 -17.88 -5.93
C ARG A 59 -17.50 -19.33 -6.31
N GLY A 60 -16.82 -20.07 -5.43
CA GLY A 60 -16.61 -21.51 -5.56
C GLY A 60 -17.84 -22.34 -5.19
N PRO A 61 -17.73 -23.68 -5.26
CA PRO A 61 -18.80 -24.61 -4.89
C PRO A 61 -19.25 -24.50 -3.43
N ASP A 62 -18.37 -24.01 -2.54
CA ASP A 62 -18.61 -23.75 -1.12
C ASP A 62 -19.16 -22.34 -0.85
N CYS A 63 -19.53 -21.61 -1.91
CA CYS A 63 -19.96 -20.22 -1.88
C CYS A 63 -18.91 -19.23 -1.36
N GLN A 64 -17.64 -19.63 -1.16
CA GLN A 64 -16.58 -18.70 -0.80
C GLN A 64 -16.11 -17.90 -2.02
N ILE A 65 -15.67 -16.66 -1.78
CA ILE A 65 -15.06 -15.82 -2.82
C ILE A 65 -13.76 -16.49 -3.27
N LEU A 66 -13.63 -16.74 -4.57
CA LEU A 66 -12.41 -17.27 -5.16
C LEU A 66 -11.33 -16.19 -5.11
N MET A 67 -10.29 -16.44 -4.33
CA MET A 67 -9.14 -15.56 -4.21
C MET A 67 -8.06 -15.92 -5.23
N ASN A 68 -7.28 -14.94 -5.69
CA ASN A 68 -6.14 -15.21 -6.56
C ASN A 68 -5.08 -16.03 -5.82
N HIS A 69 -4.52 -17.01 -6.51
CA HIS A 69 -3.30 -17.69 -6.11
C HIS A 69 -2.18 -17.28 -7.05
N TYR A 70 -1.00 -16.97 -6.53
CA TYR A 70 0.14 -16.54 -7.33
C TYR A 70 1.33 -17.47 -7.10
N GLU A 71 1.89 -17.99 -8.20
CA GLU A 71 3.12 -18.82 -8.21
C GLU A 71 4.40 -17.99 -8.03
N GLN A 72 4.27 -16.67 -7.94
CA GLN A 72 5.32 -15.70 -7.65
C GLN A 72 4.70 -14.50 -6.92
N ARG A 73 5.50 -13.50 -6.54
CA ARG A 73 4.93 -12.24 -6.02
C ARG A 73 4.07 -11.58 -7.12
N ARG A 74 2.90 -11.07 -6.74
CA ARG A 74 1.90 -10.49 -7.64
C ARG A 74 2.49 -9.43 -8.59
N ARG A 75 2.11 -9.51 -9.88
CA ARG A 75 2.51 -8.55 -10.94
C ARG A 75 1.38 -8.20 -11.92
N ASP A 76 0.15 -8.62 -11.65
CA ASP A 76 -0.96 -8.61 -12.61
C ASP A 76 -1.75 -7.28 -12.69
N ARG A 77 -1.52 -6.32 -11.78
CA ARG A 77 -2.16 -4.99 -11.76
C ARG A 77 -1.22 -3.91 -11.19
N MET A 78 -1.48 -2.65 -11.54
CA MET A 78 -0.76 -1.49 -10.99
C MET A 78 -1.00 -1.34 -9.49
N CYS A 79 -0.02 -0.78 -8.78
CA CYS A 79 -0.04 -0.61 -7.32
C CYS A 79 -1.19 0.26 -6.80
N LEU A 80 -1.68 1.21 -7.60
CA LEU A 80 -2.88 2.02 -7.34
C LEU A 80 -4.06 1.16 -6.88
N TYR A 81 -4.41 0.14 -7.67
CA TYR A 81 -5.68 -0.57 -7.52
C TYR A 81 -5.78 -1.36 -6.21
N PRO A 82 -4.86 -2.28 -5.86
CA PRO A 82 -4.96 -3.03 -4.62
C PRO A 82 -4.84 -2.12 -3.39
N ASN A 83 -4.09 -1.02 -3.46
CA ASN A 83 -3.97 -0.10 -2.33
C ASN A 83 -5.24 0.74 -2.14
N VAL A 84 -5.87 1.25 -3.19
CA VAL A 84 -7.16 1.94 -3.05
C VAL A 84 -8.27 0.96 -2.61
N VAL A 85 -8.22 -0.30 -3.06
CA VAL A 85 -9.09 -1.38 -2.55
C VAL A 85 -8.88 -1.58 -1.05
N LEU A 86 -7.63 -1.64 -0.58
CA LEU A 86 -7.33 -1.77 0.85
C LEU A 86 -7.82 -0.58 1.67
N VAL A 87 -7.60 0.66 1.20
CA VAL A 87 -8.12 1.87 1.86
C VAL A 87 -9.64 1.81 1.98
N ALA A 88 -10.35 1.39 0.93
CA ALA A 88 -11.81 1.24 0.98
C ALA A 88 -12.23 0.17 1.99
N ALA A 89 -11.56 -0.98 2.00
CA ALA A 89 -11.87 -2.06 2.94
C ALA A 89 -11.67 -1.63 4.40
N LEU A 90 -10.54 -0.99 4.71
CA LEU A 90 -10.24 -0.45 6.05
C LEU A 90 -11.28 0.59 6.49
N GLN A 91 -11.60 1.56 5.63
CA GLN A 91 -12.60 2.58 5.96
C GLN A 91 -14.01 1.99 6.13
N SER A 92 -14.34 0.91 5.41
CA SER A 92 -15.65 0.25 5.51
C SER A 92 -15.89 -0.43 6.87
N VAL A 93 -14.81 -0.83 7.56
CA VAL A 93 -14.85 -1.39 8.92
C VAL A 93 -14.60 -0.33 10.00
N GLY A 94 -14.42 0.94 9.62
CA GLY A 94 -14.24 2.06 10.53
C GLY A 94 -12.79 2.39 10.88
N ILE A 95 -11.82 1.80 10.20
CA ILE A 95 -10.40 2.08 10.40
C ILE A 95 -9.98 3.23 9.49
N THR A 96 -9.30 4.22 10.06
CA THR A 96 -8.86 5.39 9.31
C THR A 96 -7.67 5.02 8.43
N ALA A 97 -7.81 5.16 7.12
CA ALA A 97 -6.77 4.89 6.14
C ALA A 97 -6.75 5.94 5.03
N ARG A 98 -5.60 6.12 4.40
CA ARG A 98 -5.39 7.00 3.24
C ARG A 98 -4.49 6.36 2.20
N HIS A 99 -4.67 6.83 0.98
CA HIS A 99 -3.81 6.52 -0.14
C HIS A 99 -2.63 7.51 -0.19
N LEU A 100 -1.41 7.00 -0.41
CA LEU A 100 -0.22 7.82 -0.67
C LEU A 100 0.40 7.44 -2.01
N ASN A 101 0.89 8.45 -2.72
CA ASN A 101 1.69 8.28 -3.93
C ASN A 101 3.13 8.72 -3.64
N PHE A 102 4.06 7.89 -4.10
CA PHE A 102 5.48 8.16 -4.09
C PHE A 102 5.98 8.35 -5.49
N HIS A 103 6.93 9.26 -5.65
CA HIS A 103 7.55 9.51 -6.93
C HIS A 103 9.06 9.69 -6.75
N SER A 104 9.84 9.18 -7.68
CA SER A 104 11.25 9.52 -7.86
C SER A 104 11.57 9.43 -9.34
N GLU A 105 12.72 9.96 -9.78
CA GLU A 105 13.13 9.70 -11.17
C GLU A 105 13.40 8.20 -11.42
N GLY A 106 13.78 7.43 -10.38
CA GLY A 106 14.01 5.98 -10.46
C GLY A 106 12.75 5.15 -10.57
N MET A 107 11.58 5.76 -10.38
CA MET A 107 10.29 5.08 -10.36
C MET A 107 9.15 6.05 -10.62
N THR A 108 8.47 5.85 -11.74
CA THR A 108 7.39 6.72 -12.27
C THR A 108 6.08 6.65 -11.47
N GLY A 109 6.14 6.46 -10.15
CA GLY A 109 4.99 6.30 -9.26
C GLY A 109 5.01 4.97 -8.50
N HIS A 110 4.81 5.01 -7.19
CA HIS A 110 4.37 3.85 -6.39
C HIS A 110 3.29 4.28 -5.43
N GLU A 111 2.27 3.46 -5.29
CA GLU A 111 1.04 3.80 -4.58
C GLU A 111 0.89 2.83 -3.44
N ILE A 112 0.69 3.36 -2.23
CA ILE A 112 0.57 2.56 -1.01
C ILE A 112 -0.63 2.98 -0.18
N THR A 113 -0.93 2.16 0.82
CA THR A 113 -1.92 2.46 1.85
C THR A 113 -1.21 2.86 3.13
N GLU A 114 -1.65 3.94 3.76
CA GLU A 114 -1.22 4.26 5.12
C GLU A 114 -2.45 4.24 6.05
N VAL A 115 -2.32 3.54 7.17
CA VAL A 115 -3.43 3.26 8.09
C VAL A 115 -3.10 3.73 9.49
N TRP A 116 -4.06 4.31 10.19
CA TRP A 116 -3.94 4.62 11.61
C TRP A 116 -4.25 3.36 12.42
N SER A 117 -3.32 2.95 13.28
CA SER A 117 -3.51 1.86 14.23
C SER A 117 -3.58 2.42 15.65
N ASN A 118 -4.69 2.17 16.33
CA ASN A 118 -4.88 2.50 17.74
C ASN A 118 -4.01 1.64 18.67
N ASP A 119 -3.65 0.42 18.25
CA ASP A 119 -2.76 -0.44 19.03
C ASP A 119 -1.35 0.15 19.17
N TYR A 120 -0.87 0.82 18.11
CA TYR A 120 0.44 1.49 18.11
C TYR A 120 0.33 3.01 18.33
N GLY A 121 -0.87 3.59 18.24
CA GLY A 121 -1.11 5.02 18.39
C GLY A 121 -0.47 5.88 17.30
N LYS A 122 -0.37 5.35 16.07
CA LYS A 122 0.34 5.99 14.94
C LYS A 122 -0.13 5.48 13.58
N TRP A 123 0.35 6.14 12.52
CA TRP A 123 0.22 5.67 11.15
C TRP A 123 1.14 4.45 10.90
N ILE A 124 0.78 3.63 9.90
CA ILE A 124 1.54 2.46 9.46
C ILE A 124 1.48 2.37 7.94
N HIS A 125 2.63 2.20 7.31
CA HIS A 125 2.78 1.93 5.89
C HIS A 125 2.36 0.49 5.56
N LEU A 126 1.51 0.29 4.56
CA LEU A 126 1.13 -1.01 4.00
C LEU A 126 1.19 -0.97 2.47
N ASP A 127 1.74 -2.00 1.84
CA ASP A 127 1.72 -2.17 0.39
C ASP A 127 0.88 -3.40 0.00
N ALA A 128 -0.35 -3.17 -0.43
CA ALA A 128 -1.27 -4.24 -0.85
C ALA A 128 -0.90 -4.85 -2.21
N THR A 129 0.02 -4.23 -2.97
CA THR A 129 0.50 -4.78 -4.24
C THR A 129 1.37 -6.00 -4.02
N ARG A 130 2.13 -6.00 -2.93
CA ARG A 130 3.15 -7.01 -2.62
C ARG A 130 3.01 -7.63 -1.24
N ASP A 131 1.97 -7.29 -0.50
CA ASP A 131 1.67 -7.84 0.83
C ASP A 131 2.83 -7.71 1.82
N TYR A 132 3.27 -6.46 2.05
CA TYR A 132 4.28 -6.20 3.08
C TYR A 132 4.10 -4.85 3.77
N TYR A 133 4.75 -4.70 4.91
CA TYR A 133 4.95 -3.43 5.62
C TYR A 133 6.37 -3.35 6.18
N TRP A 134 6.81 -2.15 6.57
CA TRP A 134 8.11 -1.94 7.20
C TRP A 134 8.00 -1.89 8.72
N TYR A 135 9.01 -2.40 9.41
CA TYR A 135 9.10 -2.38 10.86
C TYR A 135 10.54 -2.06 11.32
N ASP A 136 10.66 -1.52 12.52
CA ASP A 136 11.96 -1.32 13.18
C ASP A 136 12.50 -2.66 13.71
N ARG A 137 13.72 -3.04 13.31
CA ARG A 137 14.31 -4.35 13.63
C ARG A 137 14.43 -4.62 15.12
N LYS A 138 14.64 -3.58 15.92
CA LYS A 138 14.91 -3.69 17.35
C LYS A 138 13.61 -3.85 18.15
N THR A 139 12.62 -3.03 17.83
CA THR A 139 11.35 -2.94 18.57
C THR A 139 10.25 -3.80 17.97
N ARG A 140 10.40 -4.24 16.72
CA ARG A 140 9.39 -4.95 15.92
C ARG A 140 8.11 -4.15 15.68
N VAL A 141 8.16 -2.84 15.90
CA VAL A 141 7.03 -1.93 15.71
C VAL A 141 6.92 -1.57 14.22
N PRO A 142 5.72 -1.65 13.61
CA PRO A 142 5.48 -1.17 12.26
C PRO A 142 5.75 0.33 12.12
N LEU A 143 6.22 0.72 10.95
CA LEU A 143 6.63 2.09 10.63
C LEU A 143 5.61 2.79 9.75
N ASP A 144 5.48 4.10 9.94
CA ASP A 144 4.86 4.98 8.96
C ASP A 144 5.84 5.39 7.85
N THR A 145 5.32 6.08 6.85
CA THR A 145 6.10 6.55 5.70
C THR A 145 7.22 7.51 6.08
N GLU A 146 7.01 8.33 7.11
CA GLU A 146 7.96 9.37 7.53
C GLU A 146 9.14 8.78 8.29
N GLU A 147 8.90 7.80 9.16
CA GLU A 147 9.96 7.07 9.85
C GLU A 147 10.82 6.27 8.88
N ILE A 148 10.19 5.64 7.88
CA ILE A 148 10.92 4.98 6.78
C ILE A 148 11.77 6.02 6.05
N HIS A 149 11.21 7.17 5.69
CA HIS A 149 11.95 8.24 5.03
C HIS A 149 13.15 8.70 5.84
N ARG A 150 12.99 8.95 7.15
CA ARG A 150 14.09 9.36 8.03
C ARG A 150 15.21 8.33 8.05
N ALA A 151 14.86 7.04 8.17
CA ALA A 151 15.83 5.96 8.16
C ALA A 151 16.65 5.89 6.85
N LEU A 152 16.09 6.37 5.74
CA LEU A 152 16.75 6.41 4.43
C LEU A 152 17.51 7.72 4.21
N VAL A 153 16.92 8.87 4.53
CA VAL A 153 17.51 10.20 4.26
C VAL A 153 18.80 10.41 5.05
N ASP A 154 18.90 9.83 6.25
CA ASP A 154 20.12 9.86 7.08
C ASP A 154 21.30 9.10 6.43
N ARG A 155 21.02 8.23 5.44
CA ARG A 155 22.05 7.52 4.67
C ARG A 155 22.52 8.31 3.45
N LEU A 156 21.72 9.26 2.98
CA LEU A 156 22.03 9.99 1.75
C LEU A 156 23.15 11.01 2.00
N GLU A 157 24.18 10.99 1.15
CA GLU A 157 25.23 12.03 1.19
C GLU A 157 24.67 13.43 0.91
N ARG A 158 23.57 13.49 0.16
CA ARG A 158 22.86 14.69 -0.26
C ARG A 158 21.40 14.37 -0.58
N VAL A 159 20.53 15.35 -0.34
CA VAL A 159 19.12 15.30 -0.72
C VAL A 159 18.91 15.79 -2.16
N GLU A 160 17.82 15.35 -2.79
CA GLU A 160 17.37 15.87 -4.09
C GLU A 160 16.95 17.35 -3.95
N THR A 161 17.33 18.18 -4.91
CA THR A 161 16.90 19.58 -5.01
C THR A 161 16.39 19.87 -6.41
N TRP A 162 15.73 21.02 -6.61
CA TRP A 162 15.29 21.45 -7.94
C TRP A 162 16.43 21.55 -8.96
N GLU A 163 17.63 21.90 -8.50
CA GLU A 163 18.84 22.02 -9.32
C GLU A 163 19.54 20.68 -9.54
N ARG A 164 19.29 19.70 -8.66
CA ARG A 164 19.86 18.35 -8.71
C ARG A 164 18.82 17.32 -8.27
N PRO A 165 17.85 17.01 -9.14
CA PRO A 165 16.70 16.20 -8.76
C PRO A 165 16.99 14.68 -8.67
N TYR A 166 18.26 14.26 -8.65
CA TYR A 166 18.67 12.87 -8.88
C TYR A 166 19.65 12.31 -7.85
N LEU A 167 19.31 11.14 -7.31
CA LEU A 167 20.19 10.32 -6.44
C LEU A 167 21.13 9.36 -7.16
N TYR A 168 21.11 9.26 -8.50
CA TYR A 168 21.87 8.25 -9.31
C TYR A 168 23.41 8.27 -9.21
N TYR A 169 23.96 9.08 -8.31
CA TYR A 169 25.40 9.19 -8.09
C TYR A 169 25.85 8.53 -6.77
N GLN A 170 25.04 7.65 -6.18
CA GLN A 170 25.34 6.96 -4.92
C GLN A 170 25.30 5.43 -5.10
N ASP A 171 26.12 4.74 -4.31
CA ASP A 171 26.14 3.28 -4.22
C ASP A 171 24.90 2.81 -3.44
N LEU A 172 23.86 2.39 -4.16
CA LEU A 172 22.60 1.96 -3.55
C LEU A 172 22.77 0.71 -2.68
N ASP A 173 23.71 -0.18 -3.01
CA ASP A 173 23.97 -1.38 -2.22
C ASP A 173 24.57 -1.00 -0.87
N ALA A 174 25.49 -0.04 -0.84
CA ALA A 174 26.04 0.50 0.41
C ALA A 174 24.96 1.21 1.26
N LEU A 175 24.04 1.94 0.64
CA LEU A 175 22.99 2.69 1.35
C LEU A 175 22.01 1.78 2.10
N VAL A 176 21.72 0.59 1.56
CA VAL A 176 20.77 -0.36 2.15
C VAL A 176 21.38 -1.33 3.16
N GLN A 177 22.71 -1.35 3.29
CA GLN A 177 23.39 -2.21 4.26
C GLN A 177 23.02 -1.83 5.69
N ASP A 178 22.76 -2.84 6.53
CA ASP A 178 22.48 -2.69 7.97
C ASP A 178 21.43 -1.62 8.30
N LEU A 179 20.40 -1.49 7.47
CA LEU A 179 19.29 -0.59 7.77
C LEU A 179 18.64 -0.98 9.11
N PRO A 180 18.29 0.00 9.96
CA PRO A 180 17.60 -0.28 11.23
C PRO A 180 16.18 -0.80 11.02
N ILE A 181 15.70 -0.76 9.77
CA ILE A 181 14.38 -1.21 9.35
C ILE A 181 14.45 -2.52 8.56
N ALA A 182 13.36 -3.26 8.56
CA ALA A 182 13.15 -4.45 7.75
C ALA A 182 11.69 -4.50 7.29
N PHE A 183 11.39 -5.31 6.28
CA PHE A 183 10.00 -5.55 5.89
C PHE A 183 9.50 -6.86 6.49
N TRP A 184 8.21 -6.87 6.80
CA TRP A 184 7.46 -8.07 7.11
C TRP A 184 6.56 -8.36 5.92
N ASP A 185 6.66 -9.56 5.36
CA ASP A 185 5.84 -10.05 4.24
C ASP A 185 5.14 -11.38 4.59
N GLY A 186 4.98 -11.64 5.89
CA GLY A 186 4.30 -12.80 6.45
C GLY A 186 4.97 -14.13 6.16
N ASP A 187 4.16 -15.19 6.15
CA ASP A 187 4.57 -16.56 5.77
C ASP A 187 4.51 -16.77 4.25
N TYR A 188 4.66 -15.71 3.45
CA TYR A 188 4.50 -15.82 2.00
C TYR A 188 5.65 -16.61 1.37
N GLN A 189 5.30 -17.57 0.49
CA GLN A 189 6.27 -18.47 -0.14
C GLN A 189 7.27 -17.78 -1.08
N HIS A 190 7.03 -16.52 -1.49
CA HIS A 190 7.88 -15.78 -2.43
C HIS A 190 8.30 -14.44 -1.83
N SER A 191 9.38 -14.40 -1.04
CA SER A 191 9.71 -13.22 -0.25
C SER A 191 9.95 -11.97 -1.11
N ASN A 192 9.68 -10.78 -0.58
CA ASN A 192 10.11 -9.53 -1.21
C ASN A 192 11.65 -9.38 -1.24
N ALA A 193 12.38 -10.22 -0.48
CA ALA A 193 13.82 -10.35 -0.59
C ALA A 193 14.27 -11.03 -1.89
N ASP A 194 13.41 -11.83 -2.52
CA ASP A 194 13.76 -12.67 -3.66
C ASP A 194 13.67 -11.85 -4.97
N GLY A 195 14.77 -11.18 -5.35
CA GLY A 195 14.95 -10.47 -6.63
C GLY A 195 15.30 -8.98 -6.51
N ASP A 196 15.20 -8.22 -7.62
CA ASP A 196 15.56 -6.78 -7.73
C ASP A 196 14.63 -5.82 -6.95
N HIS A 197 13.84 -6.35 -6.02
CA HIS A 197 12.71 -5.66 -5.38
C HIS A 197 12.83 -5.57 -3.86
N GLY A 198 13.97 -5.98 -3.31
CA GLY A 198 14.32 -5.82 -1.89
C GLY A 198 14.63 -4.37 -1.51
N ALA A 199 15.54 -4.17 -0.54
CA ALA A 199 15.79 -2.85 0.03
C ALA A 199 16.22 -1.77 -0.99
N LEU A 200 16.77 -2.13 -2.16
CA LEU A 200 17.06 -1.19 -3.24
C LEU A 200 15.81 -0.48 -3.79
N PHE A 201 14.65 -1.13 -3.73
CA PHE A 201 13.37 -0.55 -4.13
C PHE A 201 12.94 0.58 -3.17
N LEU A 202 13.35 0.55 -1.89
CA LEU A 202 13.05 1.61 -0.91
C LEU A 202 13.58 2.98 -1.38
N PHE A 203 14.84 3.04 -1.78
CA PHE A 203 15.45 4.31 -2.17
C PHE A 203 14.86 4.87 -3.47
N ARG A 204 14.19 4.05 -4.29
CA ARG A 204 13.43 4.54 -5.45
C ARG A 204 12.01 4.95 -5.08
N SER A 205 11.47 4.44 -3.97
CA SER A 205 10.06 4.62 -3.59
C SER A 205 9.81 5.57 -2.45
N PHE A 206 10.83 6.20 -1.86
CA PHE A 206 10.67 7.07 -0.68
C PHE A 206 11.43 8.41 -0.76
N CYS A 207 11.76 8.88 -1.97
CA CYS A 207 12.41 10.19 -2.18
C CYS A 207 11.44 11.38 -2.11
N HIS A 208 10.38 11.36 -2.92
CA HIS A 208 9.36 12.43 -2.93
C HIS A 208 7.99 11.88 -2.58
N PHE A 209 7.34 12.49 -1.58
CA PHE A 209 6.00 12.15 -1.14
C PHE A 209 4.95 13.09 -1.73
N ARG A 210 3.86 12.52 -2.22
CA ARG A 210 2.65 13.25 -2.60
C ARG A 210 1.47 12.66 -1.85
N VAL A 211 0.82 13.47 -1.03
CA VAL A 211 -0.34 13.06 -0.24
C VAL A 211 -1.57 13.76 -0.80
N VAL A 212 -2.65 13.02 -0.99
CA VAL A 212 -3.97 13.62 -1.22
C VAL A 212 -4.48 14.12 0.14
N PRO A 213 -4.67 15.42 0.37
CA PRO A 213 -5.07 15.94 1.68
C PRO A 213 -6.58 15.74 1.94
N ARG A 214 -7.12 14.56 1.61
CA ARG A 214 -8.55 14.31 1.57
C ARG A 214 -8.88 12.84 1.87
N PHE A 215 -9.86 12.62 2.76
CA PHE A 215 -10.25 11.30 3.27
C PHE A 215 -11.63 10.83 2.80
N ASP A 216 -12.42 11.67 2.12
CA ASP A 216 -13.81 11.37 1.74
C ASP A 216 -13.99 10.98 0.27
N VAL A 217 -12.92 10.49 -0.40
CA VAL A 217 -12.88 10.17 -1.85
C VAL A 217 -13.99 9.21 -2.29
N PHE A 218 -14.33 8.23 -1.46
CA PHE A 218 -15.39 7.24 -1.75
C PHE A 218 -16.80 7.80 -1.62
N SER A 219 -16.97 8.91 -0.90
CA SER A 219 -18.27 9.59 -0.78
C SER A 219 -18.41 10.76 -1.76
N ARG A 220 -17.30 11.34 -2.20
CA ARG A 220 -17.28 12.29 -3.31
C ARG A 220 -16.09 11.99 -4.23
N PRO A 221 -16.32 11.42 -5.42
CA PRO A 221 -15.25 10.90 -6.29
C PRO A 221 -14.43 11.99 -6.98
N ARG A 222 -14.71 13.28 -6.72
CA ARG A 222 -14.03 14.42 -7.32
C ARG A 222 -13.62 15.46 -6.28
N PRO A 223 -12.48 16.15 -6.48
CA PRO A 223 -11.45 15.82 -7.47
C PRO A 223 -10.65 14.58 -7.04
N LEU A 224 -10.06 13.87 -8.01
CA LEU A 224 -8.97 12.93 -7.74
C LEU A 224 -7.62 13.68 -7.88
N PRO A 225 -6.54 13.22 -7.25
CA PRO A 225 -5.21 13.79 -7.47
C PRO A 225 -4.81 13.71 -8.96
N VAL A 226 -4.05 14.70 -9.42
CA VAL A 226 -3.57 14.79 -10.81
C VAL A 226 -2.60 13.65 -11.13
N SER A 227 -1.79 13.23 -10.15
CA SER A 227 -0.86 12.10 -10.24
C SER A 227 -1.43 10.88 -9.51
N GLN A 228 -1.80 9.83 -10.25
CA GLN A 228 -2.31 8.53 -9.74
C GLN A 228 -1.47 7.36 -10.28
N GLY A 229 -0.17 7.59 -10.47
CA GLY A 229 0.74 6.63 -11.10
C GLY A 229 0.64 6.54 -12.64
N THR A 230 -0.04 7.48 -13.31
CA THR A 230 -0.20 7.53 -14.78
C THR A 230 0.66 8.58 -15.48
N GLU A 231 1.28 9.49 -14.73
CA GLU A 231 2.06 10.59 -15.30
C GLU A 231 3.51 10.49 -14.83
N ILE A 232 4.43 10.50 -15.80
CA ILE A 232 5.88 10.57 -15.57
C ILE A 232 6.24 11.91 -14.90
N TRP A 233 5.42 12.95 -15.11
CA TRP A 233 5.57 14.28 -14.55
C TRP A 233 4.18 14.86 -14.30
N SER A 234 3.80 15.05 -13.05
CA SER A 234 2.68 15.94 -12.71
C SER A 234 3.26 17.12 -11.97
N TRP A 235 3.37 18.25 -12.65
CA TRP A 235 3.31 19.57 -12.02
C TRP A 235 1.85 19.89 -11.69
#